data_AF-A0A661R7S1-F1
#
_entry.id   AF-A0A661R7S1-F1
#
_cell.length_a   1.000
_cell.length_b   1.000
_cell.length_c   1.000
_cell.angle_alpha   90.00
_cell.angle_beta   90.00
_cell.angle_gamma   90.00
#
_symmetry.space_group_name_H-M   'P 1'
#
loop_
_entity.id
_entity.type
_entity.pdbx_description
1 polymer ?
#
loop_
_entity_poly.entity_id
_entity_poly.type
_entity_poly.pdbx_seq_one_letter_code
_entity_poly.pdbx_strand_id
1 'polypeptide(L)'
;MGKTKTSCGKQTLKTTLFPIFAALIFMTGLLPCAAASQQDSGADEALGIKLAKQAVRADRHWTTTDHSKMDILKQNFTSGDQITQACLSCHTDASMQFEETIHWTWKVPSEKEGVMNGKAGHAINNFCISGNAMEDKGCLSCHAGWNGTEGEVNCLACHGKEKFNYKEAFEDLKAFEGDDDSDTLEIVNEIQSGVKNAVHQITLPQRENCGECHFKGGGGDGVKHGVLDTSMAKPNKMLDVHMAAEGADFTCTRCHTTVKHNIAGRLYTRPA
;
A
#
# COMPACT_ATOMS: atom_id res chain seq x y z
N MET A 1 14.96 24.41 59.62
CA MET A 1 13.65 24.98 59.22
C MET A 1 13.41 24.58 57.76
N GLY A 2 12.21 24.37 57.24
CA GLY A 2 10.87 24.28 57.85
C GLY A 2 9.86 23.84 56.77
N LYS A 3 8.87 23.00 57.09
CA LYS A 3 7.90 22.50 56.09
C LYS A 3 6.71 23.45 55.95
N THR A 4 6.31 23.79 54.73
CA THR A 4 5.04 24.47 54.42
C THR A 4 4.10 23.52 53.68
N LYS A 5 2.89 23.33 54.24
CA LYS A 5 1.73 22.76 53.56
C LYS A 5 0.75 23.90 53.25
N THR A 6 0.15 23.92 52.08
CA THR A 6 -1.10 24.65 51.82
C THR A 6 -2.30 23.73 52.06
N SER A 7 -3.47 24.29 52.38
CA SER A 7 -4.55 23.55 53.03
C SER A 7 -5.94 24.17 52.84
N CYS A 8 -6.89 23.33 52.41
CA CYS A 8 -8.33 23.35 52.72
C CYS A 8 -9.20 24.56 52.27
N GLY A 9 -10.43 24.25 51.83
CA GLY A 9 -11.51 25.21 51.59
C GLY A 9 -12.82 24.54 51.18
N LYS A 10 -13.76 24.35 52.11
CA LYS A 10 -15.14 23.88 51.87
C LYS A 10 -16.13 24.93 52.35
N GLN A 11 -17.25 25.12 51.63
CA GLN A 11 -18.64 25.45 52.05
C GLN A 11 -19.41 25.84 50.76
N THR A 12 -20.58 25.33 50.36
CA THR A 12 -21.91 25.07 50.98
C THR A 12 -22.71 26.33 51.35
N LEU A 13 -23.90 26.55 50.72
CA LEU A 13 -25.22 26.82 51.36
C LEU A 13 -26.35 27.25 50.37
N LYS A 14 -27.54 26.62 50.50
CA LYS A 14 -28.95 27.18 50.37
C LYS A 14 -29.40 27.85 49.04
N THR A 15 -30.68 28.03 48.65
CA THR A 15 -32.06 27.47 48.89
C THR A 15 -32.89 27.79 47.60
N THR A 16 -34.22 27.84 47.40
CA THR A 16 -35.49 27.83 48.21
C THR A 16 -36.65 27.42 47.25
N LEU A 17 -37.55 26.47 47.55
CA LEU A 17 -38.95 26.65 48.02
C LEU A 17 -39.63 28.02 47.71
N PHE A 18 -40.91 28.14 47.29
CA PHE A 18 -41.96 27.16 46.88
C PHE A 18 -42.99 27.85 45.89
N PRO A 19 -44.29 27.49 45.67
CA PRO A 19 -44.94 27.56 44.35
C PRO A 19 -46.21 28.46 44.30
N ILE A 20 -47.05 28.36 43.24
CA ILE A 20 -48.54 28.29 43.29
C ILE A 20 -49.17 28.14 41.87
N PHE A 21 -50.17 27.23 41.75
CA PHE A 21 -51.33 27.11 40.81
C PHE A 21 -51.27 27.57 39.32
N ALA A 22 -52.12 27.10 38.40
CA ALA A 22 -52.81 25.83 38.11
C ALA A 22 -53.83 26.09 36.97
N ALA A 23 -53.78 25.34 35.86
CA ALA A 23 -54.86 25.29 34.86
C ALA A 23 -54.76 24.03 34.00
N LEU A 24 -55.89 23.33 33.75
CA LEU A 24 -55.97 22.30 32.72
C LEU A 24 -56.44 22.94 31.41
N ILE A 25 -55.76 22.63 30.30
CA ILE A 25 -56.40 22.63 28.97
C ILE A 25 -56.07 21.29 28.30
N PHE A 26 -57.10 20.67 27.76
CA PHE A 26 -57.07 19.34 27.14
C PHE A 26 -56.79 19.50 25.65
N MET A 27 -55.64 19.05 25.14
CA MET A 27 -55.39 19.02 23.70
C MET A 27 -54.56 17.81 23.27
N THR A 28 -55.22 16.86 22.60
CA THR A 28 -54.62 15.65 22.05
C THR A 28 -53.90 15.96 20.73
N GLY A 29 -52.65 16.41 20.83
CA GLY A 29 -51.73 16.53 19.69
C GLY A 29 -50.90 15.25 19.53
N LEU A 30 -50.88 14.66 18.33
CA LEU A 30 -50.04 13.48 18.06
C LEU A 30 -48.57 13.89 18.08
N LEU A 31 -47.80 13.41 19.06
CA LEU A 31 -46.37 13.19 18.84
C LEU A 31 -46.25 11.89 18.04
N PRO A 32 -45.63 11.89 16.84
CA PRO A 32 -45.13 10.66 16.28
C PRO A 32 -44.03 10.17 17.22
N CYS A 33 -44.23 8.99 17.84
CA CYS A 33 -43.09 8.20 18.27
C CYS A 33 -42.34 7.80 17.00
N ALA A 34 -41.38 8.64 16.60
CA ALA A 34 -40.29 8.26 15.72
C ALA A 34 -39.44 7.24 16.47
N ALA A 35 -39.95 6.00 16.52
CA ALA A 35 -39.18 4.83 16.85
C ALA A 35 -38.10 4.75 15.77
N ALA A 36 -36.94 5.36 16.06
CA ALA A 36 -35.75 5.18 15.27
C ALA A 36 -35.48 3.69 15.25
N SER A 37 -35.77 3.04 14.13
CA SER A 37 -35.45 1.65 13.93
C SER A 37 -33.93 1.55 13.99
N GLN A 38 -33.40 1.13 15.14
CA GLN A 38 -32.08 0.54 15.21
C GLN A 38 -32.15 -0.67 14.30
N GLN A 39 -31.72 -0.45 13.06
CA GLN A 39 -31.72 -1.45 12.01
C GLN A 39 -30.59 -2.41 12.37
N ASP A 40 -30.95 -3.44 13.14
CA ASP A 40 -30.03 -4.39 13.72
C ASP A 40 -29.24 -5.06 12.59
N SER A 41 -27.95 -4.70 12.51
CA SER A 41 -27.04 -5.22 11.50
C SER A 41 -26.56 -6.63 11.83
N GLY A 42 -27.01 -7.21 12.96
CA GLY A 42 -26.88 -8.60 13.34
C GLY A 42 -27.86 -9.57 12.64
N ALA A 43 -28.13 -9.37 11.35
CA ALA A 43 -28.79 -10.40 10.55
C ALA A 43 -27.87 -11.63 10.45
N ASP A 44 -28.22 -12.73 11.14
CA ASP A 44 -27.36 -13.91 11.27
C ASP A 44 -26.95 -14.45 9.89
N GLU A 45 -25.64 -14.57 9.66
CA GLU A 45 -25.10 -14.75 8.31
C GLU A 45 -25.48 -16.12 7.77
N ALA A 46 -26.35 -16.13 6.76
CA ALA A 46 -26.89 -17.33 6.14
C ALA A 46 -25.78 -18.36 5.86
N LEU A 47 -25.98 -19.59 6.33
CA LEU A 47 -24.93 -20.62 6.44
C LEU A 47 -24.15 -20.84 5.11
N GLY A 48 -24.82 -20.74 3.96
CA GLY A 48 -24.18 -20.82 2.64
C GLY A 48 -23.15 -19.71 2.40
N ILE A 49 -23.41 -18.47 2.84
CA ILE A 49 -22.47 -17.34 2.74
C ILE A 49 -21.29 -17.58 3.69
N LYS A 50 -21.55 -18.03 4.92
CA LYS A 50 -20.53 -18.35 5.92
C LYS A 50 -19.58 -19.46 5.45
N LEU A 51 -20.13 -20.52 4.85
CA LEU A 51 -19.36 -21.62 4.26
C LEU A 51 -18.60 -21.19 3.00
N ALA A 52 -19.22 -20.39 2.12
CA ALA A 52 -18.54 -19.82 0.96
C ALA A 52 -17.35 -18.93 1.37
N LYS A 53 -17.56 -18.02 2.32
CA LYS A 53 -16.49 -17.21 2.93
C LYS A 53 -15.38 -18.07 3.52
N GLN A 54 -15.70 -19.16 4.21
CA GLN A 54 -14.72 -20.09 4.76
C GLN A 54 -13.93 -20.82 3.66
N ALA A 55 -14.57 -21.21 2.55
CA ALA A 55 -13.94 -21.90 1.43
C ALA A 55 -13.06 -20.98 0.56
N VAL A 56 -13.44 -19.71 0.37
CA VAL A 56 -12.64 -18.75 -0.42
C VAL A 56 -11.58 -18.01 0.39
N ARG A 57 -11.66 -18.05 1.74
CA ARG A 57 -10.76 -17.33 2.65
C ARG A 57 -9.31 -17.52 2.23
N ALA A 58 -8.60 -16.42 2.01
CA ALA A 58 -7.18 -16.48 1.72
C ALA A 58 -6.44 -17.21 2.86
N ASP A 59 -5.58 -18.15 2.50
CA ASP A 59 -4.71 -18.81 3.46
C ASP A 59 -3.76 -17.76 4.06
N ARG A 60 -3.66 -17.72 5.38
CA ARG A 60 -2.79 -16.77 6.08
C ARG A 60 -1.37 -17.31 6.05
N HIS A 61 -0.72 -17.11 4.91
CA HIS A 61 0.69 -17.45 4.71
C HIS A 61 1.54 -16.89 5.85
N TRP A 62 2.01 -17.79 6.71
CA TRP A 62 2.87 -17.48 7.83
C TRP A 62 4.29 -17.24 7.32
N THR A 63 4.78 -16.02 7.42
CA THR A 63 6.17 -15.70 7.11
C THR A 63 7.08 -16.27 8.19
N THR A 64 7.95 -17.21 7.82
CA THR A 64 8.96 -17.80 8.71
C THR A 64 10.09 -16.83 9.07
N THR A 65 10.19 -15.71 8.34
CA THR A 65 11.23 -14.69 8.47
C THR A 65 10.64 -13.40 9.04
N ASP A 66 11.38 -12.74 9.94
CA ASP A 66 11.11 -11.39 10.41
C ASP A 66 12.33 -10.50 10.10
N HIS A 67 12.17 -9.64 9.09
CA HIS A 67 13.24 -8.80 8.55
C HIS A 67 13.73 -7.75 9.54
N SER A 68 12.91 -7.30 10.50
CA SER A 68 13.33 -6.37 11.55
C SER A 68 14.40 -6.97 12.49
N LYS A 69 14.48 -8.30 12.56
CA LYS A 69 15.48 -9.00 13.38
C LYS A 69 16.82 -9.18 12.68
N MET A 70 16.89 -9.06 11.35
CA MET A 70 18.11 -9.33 10.57
C MET A 70 19.14 -8.19 10.67
N ASP A 71 20.36 -8.50 11.12
CA ASP A 71 21.39 -7.48 11.33
C ASP A 71 21.87 -6.81 10.02
N ILE A 72 21.88 -7.54 8.90
CA ILE A 72 22.20 -7.01 7.57
C ILE A 72 21.23 -5.91 7.08
N LEU A 73 20.05 -5.79 7.71
CA LEU A 73 19.07 -4.74 7.41
C LEU A 73 19.11 -3.57 8.42
N LYS A 74 19.96 -3.63 9.45
CA LYS A 74 20.09 -2.57 10.48
C LYS A 74 21.21 -1.56 10.18
N GLN A 75 22.04 -1.84 9.17
CA GLN A 75 23.07 -0.93 8.67
C GLN A 75 22.46 0.35 8.08
N ASN A 76 23.29 1.39 7.92
CA ASN A 76 22.92 2.57 7.13
C ASN A 76 23.01 2.21 5.65
N PHE A 77 22.01 2.60 4.86
CA PHE A 77 22.01 2.41 3.40
C PHE A 77 22.13 3.76 2.71
N THR A 78 22.91 3.84 1.63
CA THR A 78 23.08 5.06 0.81
C THR A 78 22.66 4.87 -0.65
N SER A 79 22.27 3.65 -1.05
CA SER A 79 21.53 3.43 -2.30
C SER A 79 20.54 2.27 -2.19
N GLY A 80 19.61 2.21 -3.14
CA GLY A 80 18.67 1.09 -3.25
C GLY A 80 19.37 -0.23 -3.60
N ASP A 81 20.42 -0.17 -4.42
CA ASP A 81 21.20 -1.34 -4.83
C ASP A 81 21.82 -2.06 -3.62
N GLN A 82 22.29 -1.31 -2.62
CA GLN A 82 22.79 -1.88 -1.36
C GLN A 82 21.69 -2.63 -0.58
N ILE A 83 20.44 -2.14 -0.61
CA ILE A 83 19.30 -2.84 0.00
C ILE A 83 19.02 -4.14 -0.76
N THR A 84 19.05 -4.11 -2.09
CA THR A 84 18.85 -5.33 -2.89
C THR A 84 19.96 -6.34 -2.64
N GLN A 85 21.23 -5.93 -2.62
CA GLN A 85 22.36 -6.80 -2.29
C GLN A 85 22.26 -7.37 -0.86
N ALA A 86 21.77 -6.60 0.11
CA ALA A 86 21.44 -7.11 1.44
C ALA A 86 20.34 -8.20 1.40
N CYS A 87 19.29 -8.03 0.58
CA CYS A 87 18.26 -9.05 0.38
C CYS A 87 18.81 -10.31 -0.31
N LEU A 88 19.64 -10.16 -1.34
CA LEU A 88 20.21 -11.27 -2.11
C LEU A 88 21.20 -12.13 -1.30
N SER A 89 21.74 -11.61 -0.19
CA SER A 89 22.51 -12.41 0.78
C SER A 89 21.73 -13.60 1.37
N CYS A 90 20.39 -13.55 1.36
CA CYS A 90 19.49 -14.65 1.75
C CYS A 90 18.62 -15.15 0.57
N HIS A 91 18.30 -14.28 -0.39
CA HIS A 91 17.40 -14.55 -1.52
C HIS A 91 18.15 -14.64 -2.85
N THR A 92 19.24 -15.41 -2.89
CA THR A 92 20.23 -15.47 -3.99
C THR A 92 19.64 -15.47 -5.40
N ASP A 93 18.60 -16.26 -5.62
CA ASP A 93 18.04 -16.49 -6.95
C ASP A 93 16.93 -15.47 -7.33
N ALA A 94 16.52 -14.59 -6.42
CA ALA A 94 15.31 -13.78 -6.57
C ALA A 94 15.42 -12.72 -7.67
N SER A 95 16.56 -12.04 -7.79
CA SER A 95 16.79 -11.05 -8.86
C SER A 95 16.75 -11.72 -10.22
N MET A 96 17.60 -12.73 -10.44
CA MET A 96 17.62 -13.58 -11.64
C MET A 96 16.22 -14.10 -12.05
N GLN A 97 15.44 -14.62 -11.10
CA GLN A 97 14.07 -15.08 -11.37
C GLN A 97 13.11 -13.97 -11.80
N PHE A 98 13.26 -12.76 -11.24
CA PHE A 98 12.44 -11.60 -11.59
C PHE A 98 12.88 -10.96 -12.92
N GLU A 99 14.18 -10.97 -13.22
CA GLU A 99 14.78 -10.44 -14.43
C GLU A 99 14.34 -11.19 -15.70
N GLU A 100 14.03 -12.48 -15.60
CA GLU A 100 13.41 -13.28 -16.67
C GLU A 100 11.96 -12.86 -17.01
N THR A 101 11.31 -12.02 -16.19
CA THR A 101 9.87 -11.71 -16.32
C THR A 101 9.57 -10.48 -17.20
N ILE A 102 8.30 -10.31 -17.56
CA ILE A 102 7.81 -9.07 -18.18
C ILE A 102 7.98 -7.84 -17.27
N HIS A 103 7.96 -7.97 -15.95
CA HIS A 103 8.01 -6.82 -15.04
C HIS A 103 9.39 -6.14 -15.03
N TRP A 104 10.44 -6.89 -15.38
CA TRP A 104 11.77 -6.38 -15.68
C TRP A 104 11.94 -6.07 -17.17
N THR A 105 11.82 -7.07 -18.05
CA THR A 105 12.17 -6.91 -19.47
C THR A 105 11.25 -5.95 -20.24
N TRP A 106 10.03 -5.71 -19.74
CA TRP A 106 8.92 -5.02 -20.42
C TRP A 106 8.64 -5.52 -21.85
N LYS A 107 9.07 -6.73 -22.17
CA LYS A 107 9.00 -7.34 -23.51
C LYS A 107 8.23 -8.65 -23.45
N VAL A 108 7.48 -8.94 -24.51
CA VAL A 108 6.71 -10.18 -24.65
C VAL A 108 6.85 -10.67 -26.08
N PRO A 109 7.28 -11.92 -26.34
CA PRO A 109 7.30 -12.44 -27.70
C PRO A 109 5.88 -12.44 -28.29
N SER A 110 5.76 -12.03 -29.55
CA SER A 110 4.53 -12.17 -30.33
C SER A 110 4.41 -13.57 -30.89
N GLU A 111 3.20 -13.93 -31.32
CA GLU A 111 2.97 -15.13 -32.14
C GLU A 111 3.54 -14.99 -33.57
N LYS A 112 3.81 -13.75 -34.01
CA LYS A 112 4.55 -13.49 -35.25
C LYS A 112 6.04 -13.36 -34.95
N GLU A 113 6.83 -14.22 -35.59
CA GLU A 113 8.30 -14.19 -35.55
C GLU A 113 8.85 -12.79 -35.86
N GLY A 114 9.90 -12.38 -35.14
CA GLY A 114 10.51 -11.06 -35.24
C GLY A 114 9.72 -9.91 -34.61
N VAL A 115 8.52 -10.14 -34.05
CA VAL A 115 7.74 -9.10 -33.35
C VAL A 115 7.82 -9.30 -31.84
N MET A 116 8.28 -8.26 -31.13
CA MET A 116 8.21 -8.18 -29.68
C MET A 116 7.12 -7.19 -29.28
N ASN A 117 6.16 -7.61 -28.47
CA ASN A 117 5.19 -6.73 -27.82
C ASN A 117 5.72 -6.27 -26.44
N GLY A 118 4.90 -5.55 -25.67
CA GLY A 118 5.25 -5.03 -24.35
C GLY A 118 5.78 -3.58 -24.38
N LYS A 119 5.82 -2.93 -23.22
CA LYS A 119 6.14 -1.50 -23.03
C LYS A 119 7.54 -1.08 -23.52
N ALA A 120 8.49 -2.03 -23.58
CA ALA A 120 9.82 -1.86 -24.15
C ALA A 120 10.02 -2.62 -25.49
N GLY A 121 8.94 -3.15 -26.06
CA GLY A 121 8.88 -3.69 -27.42
C GLY A 121 8.16 -2.74 -28.37
N HIS A 122 7.45 -3.30 -29.35
CA HIS A 122 6.74 -2.59 -30.40
C HIS A 122 5.32 -2.14 -30.00
N ALA A 123 4.96 -2.16 -28.70
CA ALA A 123 3.64 -1.74 -28.25
C ALA A 123 3.51 -0.22 -28.24
N ILE A 124 2.63 0.31 -29.09
CA ILE A 124 2.33 1.74 -29.21
C ILE A 124 0.91 2.01 -28.69
N ASN A 125 0.71 3.16 -28.05
CA ASN A 125 -0.58 3.64 -27.53
C ASN A 125 -0.81 5.11 -27.93
N ASN A 126 -1.99 5.63 -27.65
CA ASN A 126 -2.41 7.01 -27.93
C ASN A 126 -2.21 7.99 -26.76
N PHE A 127 -1.41 7.63 -25.74
CA PHE A 127 -1.03 8.49 -24.61
C PHE A 127 0.43 8.91 -24.76
N CYS A 128 1.34 8.29 -23.98
CA CYS A 128 2.79 8.53 -24.02
C CYS A 128 3.48 7.94 -25.27
N ILE A 129 2.72 7.51 -26.27
CA ILE A 129 3.15 6.79 -27.48
C ILE A 129 3.83 5.45 -27.21
N SER A 130 5.05 5.42 -26.68
CA SER A 130 5.83 4.20 -26.43
C SER A 130 6.77 4.39 -25.24
N GLY A 131 7.14 3.31 -24.55
CA GLY A 131 8.24 3.34 -23.58
C GLY A 131 9.63 3.42 -24.23
N ASN A 132 9.71 3.49 -25.56
CA ASN A 132 10.90 3.66 -26.39
C ASN A 132 12.08 2.78 -25.94
N ALA A 133 11.86 1.46 -25.87
CA ALA A 133 12.84 0.47 -25.43
C ALA A 133 13.48 0.70 -24.03
N MET A 134 12.82 1.50 -23.17
CA MET A 134 13.24 1.98 -21.82
C MET A 134 14.04 3.29 -21.79
N GLU A 135 14.15 4.00 -22.92
CA GLU A 135 14.76 5.35 -22.97
C GLU A 135 13.86 6.46 -22.44
N ASP A 136 12.52 6.29 -22.45
CA ASP A 136 11.63 7.24 -21.79
C ASP A 136 11.75 7.10 -20.26
N LYS A 137 12.60 7.95 -19.67
CA LYS A 137 12.85 7.99 -18.23
C LYS A 137 11.59 8.39 -17.42
N GLY A 138 10.61 9.07 -18.03
CA GLY A 138 9.30 9.31 -17.41
C GLY A 138 8.49 8.02 -17.23
N CYS A 139 8.57 7.12 -18.22
CA CYS A 139 7.99 5.78 -18.13
C CYS A 139 8.65 4.88 -17.06
N LEU A 140 9.93 5.11 -16.71
CA LEU A 140 10.68 4.32 -15.72
C LEU A 140 10.23 4.49 -14.27
N SER A 141 9.42 5.51 -13.97
CA SER A 141 8.72 5.66 -12.68
C SER A 141 7.91 4.41 -12.27
N CYS A 142 7.50 3.58 -13.24
CA CYS A 142 6.79 2.33 -13.03
C CYS A 142 7.66 1.08 -13.32
N HIS A 143 8.98 1.17 -13.22
CA HIS A 143 9.92 0.05 -13.39
C HIS A 143 10.35 -0.51 -12.04
N ALA A 144 10.45 -1.83 -11.91
CA ALA A 144 10.81 -2.51 -10.67
C ALA A 144 12.35 -2.63 -10.49
N GLY A 145 13.08 -1.55 -10.76
CA GLY A 145 14.54 -1.46 -10.65
C GLY A 145 14.98 -0.04 -10.33
N TRP A 146 16.02 0.10 -9.50
CA TRP A 146 16.37 1.39 -8.88
C TRP A 146 16.81 2.47 -9.88
N ASN A 147 17.43 2.06 -10.99
CA ASN A 147 17.71 2.92 -12.15
C ASN A 147 17.32 2.19 -13.45
N GLY A 148 16.02 1.91 -13.63
CA GLY A 148 15.56 1.09 -14.76
C GLY A 148 16.21 -0.29 -14.73
N THR A 149 16.90 -0.68 -15.81
CA THR A 149 17.72 -1.90 -15.90
C THR A 149 19.22 -1.64 -15.79
N GLU A 150 19.65 -0.45 -15.39
CA GLU A 150 21.07 -0.09 -15.16
C GLU A 150 21.47 -0.27 -13.68
N GLY A 151 20.50 -0.33 -12.76
CA GLY A 151 20.68 -0.67 -11.34
C GLY A 151 19.98 -1.98 -10.97
N GLU A 152 19.99 -2.33 -9.68
CA GLU A 152 19.45 -3.60 -9.16
C GLU A 152 17.90 -3.65 -9.18
N VAL A 153 17.35 -4.87 -9.08
CA VAL A 153 15.90 -5.10 -8.90
C VAL A 153 15.41 -4.46 -7.59
N ASN A 154 14.41 -3.58 -7.68
CA ASN A 154 13.79 -2.96 -6.52
C ASN A 154 12.77 -3.92 -5.90
N CYS A 155 13.25 -4.81 -5.02
CA CYS A 155 12.42 -5.76 -4.28
C CYS A 155 11.28 -5.07 -3.50
N LEU A 156 11.53 -3.87 -2.98
CA LEU A 156 10.60 -3.14 -2.11
C LEU A 156 9.44 -2.48 -2.88
N ALA A 157 9.54 -2.30 -4.20
CA ALA A 157 8.42 -1.87 -5.04
C ALA A 157 7.21 -2.83 -4.91
N CYS A 158 7.47 -4.13 -4.78
CA CYS A 158 6.44 -5.15 -4.57
C CYS A 158 6.27 -5.58 -3.11
N HIS A 159 7.34 -5.55 -2.31
CA HIS A 159 7.37 -6.14 -0.96
C HIS A 159 7.47 -5.15 0.21
N GLY A 160 7.68 -3.86 -0.04
CA GLY A 160 7.62 -2.83 1.01
C GLY A 160 6.18 -2.66 1.49
N LYS A 161 5.93 -2.78 2.79
CA LYS A 161 4.57 -2.70 3.37
C LYS A 161 3.99 -1.29 3.31
N GLU A 162 4.84 -0.28 3.48
CA GLU A 162 4.46 1.13 3.47
C GLU A 162 5.20 1.84 2.32
N LYS A 163 4.63 2.93 1.79
CA LYS A 163 5.29 3.74 0.77
C LYS A 163 6.37 4.63 1.41
N PHE A 164 7.58 4.59 0.84
CA PHE A 164 8.72 5.41 1.26
C PHE A 164 9.44 6.00 0.03
N ASN A 165 9.83 7.27 0.07
CA ASN A 165 10.51 7.92 -1.06
C ASN A 165 12.03 7.71 -0.99
N TYR A 166 12.47 6.48 -1.32
CA TYR A 166 13.88 6.12 -1.38
C TYR A 166 14.71 7.03 -2.30
N LYS A 167 14.13 7.56 -3.39
CA LYS A 167 14.86 8.43 -4.31
C LYS A 167 15.28 9.73 -3.63
N GLU A 168 14.31 10.45 -3.07
CA GLU A 168 14.51 11.69 -2.30
C GLU A 168 15.48 11.44 -1.14
N ALA A 169 15.23 10.39 -0.34
CA ALA A 169 16.12 10.02 0.77
C ALA A 169 17.58 9.79 0.36
N PHE A 170 17.86 9.13 -0.77
CA PHE A 170 19.25 8.90 -1.23
C PHE A 170 19.85 10.09 -2.00
N GLU A 171 19.03 10.95 -2.61
CA GLU A 171 19.47 12.22 -3.19
C GLU A 171 19.87 13.21 -2.08
N ASP A 172 19.09 13.31 -1.01
CA ASP A 172 19.36 14.14 0.17
C ASP A 172 20.59 13.64 0.94
N LEU A 173 20.68 12.33 1.25
CA LEU A 173 21.84 11.73 1.93
C LEU A 173 23.16 11.95 1.18
N LYS A 174 23.09 12.12 -0.15
CA LYS A 174 24.24 12.45 -1.00
C LYS A 174 24.50 13.96 -1.05
N ALA A 175 23.47 14.80 -0.97
CA ALA A 175 23.63 16.25 -0.88
C ALA A 175 24.32 16.68 0.43
N PHE A 176 24.11 15.92 1.51
CA PHE A 176 24.75 16.10 2.82
C PHE A 176 26.08 15.32 2.99
N GLU A 177 26.64 14.72 1.92
CA GLU A 177 27.85 13.90 2.02
C GLU A 177 29.09 14.75 2.35
N GLY A 178 29.60 14.62 3.58
CA GLY A 178 30.80 15.30 4.06
C GLY A 178 30.55 16.62 4.81
N ASP A 179 29.29 16.98 5.07
CA ASP A 179 28.93 18.03 6.02
C ASP A 179 29.09 17.53 7.47
N ASP A 180 29.65 18.36 8.35
CA ASP A 180 29.86 18.08 9.78
C ASP A 180 29.06 18.99 10.73
N ASP A 181 28.15 19.82 10.19
CA ASP A 181 27.22 20.62 10.98
C ASP A 181 26.22 19.74 11.79
N SER A 182 25.89 20.18 13.01
CA SER A 182 25.02 19.42 13.92
C SER A 182 23.62 19.19 13.37
N ASP A 183 23.08 20.17 12.66
CA ASP A 183 21.68 20.19 12.23
C ASP A 183 21.54 19.33 10.96
N THR A 184 22.53 19.39 10.06
CA THR A 184 22.68 18.43 8.95
C THR A 184 22.82 16.98 9.47
N LEU A 185 23.64 16.75 10.50
CA LEU A 185 23.80 15.42 11.09
C LEU A 185 22.51 14.90 11.75
N GLU A 186 21.66 15.75 12.33
CA GLU A 186 20.34 15.34 12.82
C GLU A 186 19.43 14.88 11.66
N ILE A 187 19.36 15.66 10.57
CA ILE A 187 18.60 15.34 9.36
C ILE A 187 19.07 14.00 8.74
N VAL A 188 20.38 13.79 8.60
CA VAL A 188 20.96 12.54 8.09
C VAL A 188 20.54 11.33 8.95
N ASN A 189 20.48 11.49 10.27
CA ASN A 189 20.04 10.44 11.18
C ASN A 189 18.52 10.17 11.10
N GLU A 190 17.68 11.19 10.87
CA GLU A 190 16.25 11.00 10.61
C GLU A 190 16.03 10.22 9.30
N ILE A 191 16.66 10.64 8.20
CA ILE A 191 16.53 9.97 6.89
C ILE A 191 16.98 8.50 6.97
N GLN A 192 18.14 8.23 7.59
CA GLN A 192 18.61 6.86 7.82
C GLN A 192 17.64 6.03 8.68
N SER A 193 17.00 6.64 9.68
CA SER A 193 16.00 5.97 10.51
C SER A 193 14.74 5.66 9.70
N GLY A 194 14.30 6.57 8.83
CA GLY A 194 13.21 6.36 7.87
C GLY A 194 13.47 5.19 6.91
N VAL A 195 14.64 5.18 6.28
CA VAL A 195 15.09 4.10 5.38
C VAL A 195 15.06 2.75 6.09
N LYS A 196 15.65 2.64 7.29
CA LYS A 196 15.65 1.38 8.08
C LYS A 196 14.24 0.92 8.43
N ASN A 197 13.40 1.82 8.93
CA ASN A 197 12.02 1.50 9.28
C ASN A 197 11.25 0.94 8.08
N ALA A 198 11.43 1.51 6.89
CA ALA A 198 10.79 1.03 5.67
C ALA A 198 11.37 -0.33 5.20
N VAL A 199 12.70 -0.51 5.24
CA VAL A 199 13.39 -1.77 4.89
C VAL A 199 13.05 -2.92 5.86
N HIS A 200 12.73 -2.64 7.12
CA HIS A 200 12.32 -3.67 8.09
C HIS A 200 10.87 -4.14 7.91
N GLN A 201 10.03 -3.32 7.26
CA GLN A 201 8.60 -3.58 7.06
C GLN A 201 8.36 -4.27 5.70
N ILE A 202 8.82 -5.51 5.56
CA ILE A 202 8.65 -6.35 4.36
C ILE A 202 7.44 -7.27 4.50
N THR A 203 6.65 -7.41 3.44
CA THR A 203 5.39 -8.17 3.38
C THR A 203 5.23 -8.98 2.08
N LEU A 204 4.22 -9.85 2.02
CA LEU A 204 3.68 -10.31 0.74
C LEU A 204 2.92 -9.16 0.04
N PRO A 205 2.97 -9.03 -1.31
CA PRO A 205 2.39 -7.88 -2.01
C PRO A 205 0.89 -7.74 -1.79
N GLN A 206 0.46 -6.54 -1.37
CA GLN A 206 -0.93 -6.13 -1.25
C GLN A 206 -1.41 -5.42 -2.53
N ARG A 207 -2.67 -4.97 -2.56
CA ARG A 207 -3.24 -4.31 -3.75
C ARG A 207 -2.56 -2.98 -4.05
N GLU A 208 -2.13 -2.28 -3.00
CA GLU A 208 -1.39 -1.01 -3.01
C GLU A 208 -0.03 -1.15 -3.70
N ASN A 209 0.70 -2.25 -3.47
CA ASN A 209 2.00 -2.52 -4.08
C ASN A 209 1.90 -2.66 -5.60
N CYS A 210 0.93 -3.44 -6.09
CA CYS A 210 0.63 -3.50 -7.52
C CYS A 210 0.10 -2.14 -8.01
N GLY A 211 -0.70 -1.48 -7.19
CA GLY A 211 -1.43 -0.25 -7.48
C GLY A 211 -0.55 0.95 -7.80
N GLU A 212 0.61 1.10 -7.13
CA GLU A 212 1.54 2.20 -7.38
C GLU A 212 1.90 2.33 -8.88
N CYS A 213 2.03 1.21 -9.59
CA CYS A 213 2.23 1.17 -11.05
C CYS A 213 0.92 0.97 -11.85
N HIS A 214 0.00 0.12 -11.37
CA HIS A 214 -1.15 -0.32 -12.16
C HIS A 214 -2.37 0.61 -12.11
N PHE A 215 -2.60 1.30 -10.99
CA PHE A 215 -3.77 2.17 -10.80
C PHE A 215 -3.62 3.51 -11.52
N LYS A 216 -2.39 4.05 -11.55
CA LYS A 216 -2.09 5.39 -12.11
C LYS A 216 -1.42 5.33 -13.48
N GLY A 217 -1.64 4.25 -14.23
CA GLY A 217 -1.00 4.00 -15.51
C GLY A 217 -1.25 5.15 -16.51
N GLY A 218 -0.22 5.95 -16.78
CA GLY A 218 -0.32 7.15 -17.63
C GLY A 218 -0.37 8.49 -16.89
N GLY A 219 -0.22 8.50 -15.56
CA GLY A 219 -0.09 9.72 -14.73
C GLY A 219 -1.27 9.98 -13.79
N GLY A 220 -2.31 9.14 -13.80
CA GLY A 220 -3.49 9.31 -12.95
C GLY A 220 -4.47 8.15 -13.03
N ASP A 221 -5.44 8.19 -12.14
CA ASP A 221 -6.52 7.20 -12.03
C ASP A 221 -7.39 7.15 -13.28
N GLY A 222 -7.73 5.94 -13.74
CA GLY A 222 -8.55 5.71 -14.93
C GLY A 222 -7.94 6.10 -16.28
N VAL A 223 -6.71 6.66 -16.31
CA VAL A 223 -6.11 7.24 -17.54
C VAL A 223 -5.92 6.19 -18.64
N LYS A 224 -5.23 5.06 -18.37
CA LYS A 224 -5.06 3.97 -19.36
C LYS A 224 -5.97 2.76 -19.14
N HIS A 225 -6.33 2.45 -17.90
CA HIS A 225 -7.20 1.31 -17.56
C HIS A 225 -8.36 1.78 -16.69
N GLY A 226 -9.56 1.93 -17.27
CA GLY A 226 -10.78 2.33 -16.54
C GLY A 226 -11.38 1.26 -15.61
N VAL A 227 -10.58 0.27 -15.18
CA VAL A 227 -10.99 -0.84 -14.30
C VAL A 227 -10.02 -1.07 -13.13
N LEU A 228 -8.96 -0.27 -13.02
CA LEU A 228 -7.98 -0.30 -11.94
C LEU A 228 -7.53 1.14 -11.64
N ASP A 229 -7.91 1.66 -10.47
CA ASP A 229 -7.54 2.98 -9.97
C ASP A 229 -7.32 2.94 -8.43
N THR A 230 -6.93 4.05 -7.79
CA THR A 230 -6.61 4.09 -6.35
C THR A 230 -7.70 3.57 -5.42
N SER A 231 -8.97 3.58 -5.81
CA SER A 231 -10.06 3.00 -5.00
C SER A 231 -9.93 1.48 -4.84
N MET A 232 -9.19 0.80 -5.72
CA MET A 232 -8.88 -0.64 -5.65
C MET A 232 -7.82 -1.01 -4.60
N ALA A 233 -7.24 -0.04 -3.88
CA ALA A 233 -6.53 -0.31 -2.63
C ALA A 233 -7.48 -0.95 -1.60
N LYS A 234 -8.62 -0.29 -1.35
CA LYS A 234 -9.65 -0.74 -0.41
C LYS A 234 -11.06 -0.58 -1.00
N PRO A 235 -11.40 -1.38 -2.01
CA PRO A 235 -12.68 -1.27 -2.69
C PRO A 235 -13.82 -1.76 -1.80
N ASN A 236 -15.05 -1.40 -2.18
CA ASN A 236 -16.28 -1.96 -1.63
C ASN A 236 -16.93 -2.92 -2.66
N LYS A 237 -17.94 -3.68 -2.25
CA LYS A 237 -18.61 -4.69 -3.09
C LYS A 237 -19.29 -4.16 -4.36
N MET A 238 -19.62 -2.87 -4.44
CA MET A 238 -20.18 -2.28 -5.67
C MET A 238 -19.10 -1.99 -6.71
N LEU A 239 -17.83 -1.91 -6.30
CA LEU A 239 -16.67 -1.69 -7.16
C LEU A 239 -16.02 -3.02 -7.57
N ASP A 240 -15.67 -3.89 -6.62
CA ASP A 240 -15.20 -5.25 -6.92
C ASP A 240 -15.60 -6.24 -5.81
N VAL A 241 -16.40 -7.26 -6.16
CA VAL A 241 -16.92 -8.25 -5.20
C VAL A 241 -15.87 -9.20 -4.62
N HIS A 242 -14.72 -9.35 -5.28
CA HIS A 242 -13.62 -10.24 -4.87
C HIS A 242 -12.62 -9.50 -3.99
N MET A 243 -12.23 -8.29 -4.39
CA MET A 243 -11.25 -7.46 -3.70
C MET A 243 -11.85 -6.60 -2.58
N ALA A 244 -13.19 -6.50 -2.49
CA ALA A 244 -13.87 -5.76 -1.43
C ALA A 244 -13.41 -6.16 -0.02
N ALA A 245 -13.02 -5.17 0.79
CA ALA A 245 -12.51 -5.39 2.14
C ALA A 245 -13.57 -5.94 3.13
N GLU A 246 -14.85 -5.69 2.86
CA GLU A 246 -15.99 -6.29 3.56
C GLU A 246 -16.52 -7.57 2.88
N GLY A 247 -15.87 -8.02 1.82
CA GLY A 247 -16.20 -9.15 0.96
C GLY A 247 -15.27 -10.35 1.13
N ALA A 248 -14.60 -10.73 0.05
CA ALA A 248 -13.59 -11.80 0.05
C ALA A 248 -12.15 -11.26 0.28
N ASP A 249 -11.95 -9.94 0.19
CA ASP A 249 -10.69 -9.21 0.44
C ASP A 249 -9.46 -9.81 -0.26
N PHE A 250 -9.62 -10.21 -1.53
CA PHE A 250 -8.53 -10.79 -2.31
C PHE A 250 -7.43 -9.75 -2.59
N THR A 251 -6.17 -10.16 -2.44
CA THR A 251 -5.01 -9.49 -3.04
C THR A 251 -4.91 -9.84 -4.53
N CYS A 252 -4.20 -9.04 -5.32
CA CYS A 252 -3.93 -9.34 -6.73
C CYS A 252 -3.34 -10.75 -6.91
N THR A 253 -2.39 -11.11 -6.03
CA THR A 253 -1.68 -12.40 -5.98
C THR A 253 -2.58 -13.63 -5.71
N ARG A 254 -3.83 -13.45 -5.26
CA ARG A 254 -4.81 -14.54 -5.10
C ARG A 254 -5.28 -15.10 -6.45
N CYS A 255 -5.37 -14.26 -7.48
CA CYS A 255 -5.78 -14.65 -8.82
C CYS A 255 -4.57 -14.66 -9.79
N HIS A 256 -3.70 -13.66 -9.67
CA HIS A 256 -2.43 -13.59 -10.37
C HIS A 256 -1.36 -14.41 -9.64
N THR A 257 -1.52 -15.73 -9.67
CA THR A 257 -0.63 -16.67 -8.95
C THR A 257 0.81 -16.53 -9.42
N THR A 258 1.75 -16.42 -8.50
CA THR A 258 3.18 -16.20 -8.78
C THR A 258 4.00 -17.47 -8.53
N VAL A 259 4.85 -17.86 -9.47
CA VAL A 259 5.80 -18.97 -9.33
C VAL A 259 7.17 -18.51 -9.84
N LYS A 260 8.23 -18.63 -9.02
CA LYS A 260 9.56 -18.08 -9.32
C LYS A 260 9.51 -16.62 -9.81
N HIS A 261 8.84 -15.74 -9.06
CA HIS A 261 8.58 -14.34 -9.41
C HIS A 261 7.79 -14.07 -10.72
N ASN A 262 7.54 -15.07 -11.55
CA ASN A 262 6.70 -14.96 -12.74
C ASN A 262 5.21 -14.91 -12.32
N ILE A 263 4.58 -13.74 -12.53
CA ILE A 263 3.20 -13.44 -12.12
C ILE A 263 2.25 -13.84 -13.25
N ALA A 264 1.35 -14.79 -12.99
CA ALA A 264 0.40 -15.27 -14.01
C ALA A 264 -0.61 -14.19 -14.44
N GLY A 265 -0.88 -14.10 -15.74
CA GLY A 265 -1.88 -13.20 -16.31
C GLY A 265 -1.86 -13.24 -17.85
N ARG A 266 -2.93 -12.76 -18.50
CA ARG A 266 -2.93 -12.63 -19.96
C ARG A 266 -2.10 -11.41 -20.36
N LEU A 267 -0.99 -11.65 -21.04
CA LEU A 267 -0.19 -10.62 -21.69
C LEU A 267 -0.75 -10.28 -23.08
N TYR A 268 -0.47 -9.07 -23.58
CA TYR A 268 -0.80 -8.69 -24.96
C TYR A 268 0.24 -9.27 -25.94
N THR A 269 0.14 -10.58 -26.20
CA THR A 269 0.92 -11.32 -27.23
C THR A 269 0.44 -11.05 -28.66
N ARG A 270 -0.73 -10.44 -28.79
CA ARG A 270 -1.33 -9.91 -30.02
C ARG A 270 -1.75 -8.45 -29.77
N PRO A 271 -1.81 -7.60 -30.80
CA PRO A 271 -2.54 -6.33 -30.73
C PRO A 271 -3.97 -6.53 -30.21
N ALA A 272 -4.51 -5.51 -29.56
CA ALA A 272 -5.90 -5.44 -29.13
C ALA A 272 -6.82 -5.02 -30.29
#